data_AF-A0A4Q5QM65-F1
#
_entry.id   AF-A0A4Q5QM65-F1
#
_cell.length_a   1.000
_cell.length_b   1.000
_cell.length_c   1.000
_cell.angle_alpha   90.00
_cell.angle_beta   90.00
_cell.angle_gamma   90.00
#
_symmetry.space_group_name_H-M   'P 1'
#
loop_
_entity.id
_entity.type
_entity.pdbx_description
1 polymer ?
#
loop_
_entity_poly.entity_id
_entity_poly.type
_entity_poly.pdbx_seq_one_letter_code
_entity_poly.pdbx_strand_id
1 'polypeptide(L)'
;MTAHLNTTPFQSFWWGGYECTDQLNAFGNRVDFLPLTGHLQMLDEDYTDLQPFGVKTVREGIRWAHIEKTPYHYDWSTVKTMLDAGQRHGIQQVWDMCHFGFPDDLTPLHPMFARRFAALCRA
;
A
#
# COMPACT_ATOMS: atom_id res chain seq x y z
N MET A 1 29.03 -8.50 28.10
CA MET A 1 28.55 -8.18 26.73
C MET A 1 27.12 -8.67 26.63
N THR A 2 26.17 -7.77 26.77
CA THR A 2 24.74 -8.04 26.69
C THR A 2 24.36 -8.33 25.24
N ALA A 3 23.74 -9.49 24.99
CA ALA A 3 23.19 -9.83 23.68
C ALA A 3 22.10 -8.81 23.33
N HIS A 4 22.27 -8.09 22.22
CA HIS A 4 21.23 -7.23 21.68
C HIS A 4 20.07 -8.10 21.18
N LEU A 5 18.99 -8.17 21.95
CA LEU A 5 17.70 -8.64 21.44
C LEU A 5 17.10 -7.53 20.56
N ASN A 6 17.62 -7.35 19.34
CA ASN A 6 16.86 -6.65 18.30
C ASN A 6 16.01 -7.69 17.56
N THR A 7 15.00 -8.25 18.24
CA THR A 7 14.14 -9.31 17.69
C THR A 7 12.83 -8.74 17.13
N THR A 8 12.90 -7.65 16.38
CA THR A 8 11.75 -7.14 15.62
C THR A 8 12.09 -7.12 14.13
N PRO A 9 11.20 -7.60 13.24
CA PRO A 9 11.40 -7.49 11.80
C PRO A 9 11.23 -6.05 11.29
N PHE A 10 10.84 -5.12 12.17
CA PHE A 10 10.50 -3.75 11.83
C PHE A 10 11.66 -2.78 12.12
N GLN A 11 11.88 -1.83 11.21
CA GLN A 11 12.98 -0.87 11.30
C GLN A 11 12.74 0.24 12.33
N SER A 12 11.51 0.38 12.84
CA SER A 12 11.16 1.31 13.92
C SER A 12 10.05 0.74 14.79
N PHE A 13 10.01 1.18 16.06
CA PHE A 13 8.93 0.81 16.99
C PHE A 13 7.63 1.55 16.63
N TRP A 14 7.72 2.86 16.40
CA TRP A 14 6.60 3.66 15.90
C TRP A 14 6.51 3.57 14.38
N TRP A 15 5.28 3.47 13.87
CA TRP A 15 5.00 3.32 12.47
C TRP A 15 4.24 4.53 11.95
N GLY A 16 4.52 4.90 10.71
CA GLY A 16 3.67 5.78 9.93
C GLY A 16 2.64 4.98 9.14
N GLY A 17 1.67 5.68 8.59
CA GLY A 17 0.75 5.10 7.62
C GLY A 17 0.10 6.21 6.82
N TYR A 18 0.07 6.02 5.51
CA TYR A 18 -0.62 6.92 4.60
C TYR A 18 -1.90 6.27 4.09
N GLU A 19 -2.95 7.08 3.95
CA GLU A 19 -4.24 6.59 3.48
C GLU A 19 -4.17 6.23 1.99
N CYS A 20 -4.73 5.07 1.66
CA CYS A 20 -4.58 4.44 0.36
C CYS A 20 -5.85 3.69 -0.09
N THR A 21 -6.97 3.81 0.65
CA THR A 21 -8.23 3.22 0.24
C THR A 21 -8.62 3.70 -1.16
N ASP A 22 -8.98 2.74 -2.00
CA ASP A 22 -9.54 2.92 -3.32
C ASP A 22 -10.95 2.32 -3.36
N GLN A 23 -11.77 2.56 -2.33
CA GLN A 23 -13.10 1.95 -2.20
C GLN A 23 -14.14 2.47 -3.21
N LEU A 24 -15.17 1.66 -3.47
CA LEU A 24 -16.42 2.14 -4.06
C LEU A 24 -17.34 2.61 -2.94
N ASN A 25 -17.86 3.84 -3.03
CA ASN A 25 -18.87 4.31 -2.09
C ASN A 25 -20.25 3.66 -2.38
N ALA A 26 -21.26 3.97 -1.56
CA ALA A 26 -22.61 3.41 -1.69
C ALA A 26 -23.30 3.71 -3.03
N PHE A 27 -22.77 4.64 -3.82
CA PHE A 27 -23.29 5.02 -5.14
C PHE A 27 -22.44 4.44 -6.29
N GLY A 28 -21.44 3.62 -6.00
CA GLY A 28 -20.54 3.03 -7.00
C GLY A 28 -19.45 3.97 -7.51
N ASN A 29 -19.20 5.09 -6.83
CA ASN A 29 -18.11 6.00 -7.21
C ASN A 29 -16.82 5.58 -6.49
N ARG A 30 -15.73 5.46 -7.25
CA ARG A 30 -14.40 5.16 -6.72
C ARG A 30 -13.88 6.38 -5.94
N VAL A 31 -13.48 6.15 -4.69
CA VAL A 31 -12.83 7.12 -3.81
C VAL A 31 -11.41 6.61 -3.57
N ASP A 32 -10.46 7.19 -4.31
CA ASP A 32 -9.04 6.84 -4.26
C ASP A 32 -8.28 7.90 -3.47
N PHE A 33 -7.88 7.56 -2.25
CA PHE A 33 -7.27 8.53 -1.35
C PHE A 33 -5.80 8.80 -1.64
N LEU A 34 -5.07 7.86 -2.25
CA LEU A 34 -3.64 8.03 -2.50
C LEU A 34 -3.33 9.30 -3.32
N PRO A 35 -4.04 9.61 -4.42
CA PRO A 35 -3.88 10.89 -5.11
C PRO A 35 -4.68 12.02 -4.46
N LEU A 36 -5.79 11.74 -3.77
CA LEU A 36 -6.64 12.77 -3.17
C LEU A 36 -5.97 13.48 -1.99
N THR A 37 -5.19 12.74 -1.19
CA THR A 37 -4.36 13.30 -0.11
C THR A 37 -3.08 13.95 -0.63
N GLY A 38 -2.74 13.70 -1.90
CA GLY A 38 -1.48 14.13 -2.50
C GLY A 38 -0.29 13.22 -2.17
N HIS A 39 -0.49 12.13 -1.44
CA HIS A 39 0.61 11.27 -0.99
C HIS A 39 1.45 10.73 -2.15
N LEU A 40 0.82 10.30 -3.24
CA LEU A 40 1.55 9.79 -4.41
C LEU A 40 2.49 10.85 -5.03
N GLN A 41 2.07 12.11 -5.00
CA GLN A 41 2.80 13.24 -5.55
C GLN A 41 3.88 13.75 -4.59
N MET A 42 3.70 13.55 -3.28
CA MET A 42 4.55 14.07 -2.20
C MET A 42 5.30 12.98 -1.43
N LEU A 43 5.47 11.79 -2.02
CA LEU A 43 6.11 10.63 -1.37
C LEU A 43 7.45 10.98 -0.70
N ASP A 44 8.23 11.83 -1.35
CA ASP A 44 9.56 12.19 -0.89
C ASP A 44 9.54 13.15 0.30
N GLU A 45 8.65 14.14 0.25
CA GLU A 45 8.39 15.06 1.35
C GLU A 45 7.82 14.30 2.55
N ASP A 46 6.80 13.46 2.31
CA ASP A 46 6.14 12.65 3.32
C ASP A 46 7.14 11.75 4.06
N TYR A 47 8.01 11.03 3.33
CA TYR A 47 9.02 10.18 3.97
C TYR A 47 10.15 10.97 4.65
N THR A 48 10.47 12.16 4.15
CA THR A 48 11.44 13.06 4.81
C THR A 48 10.91 13.56 6.16
N ASP A 49 9.62 13.91 6.21
CA ASP A 49 8.96 14.44 7.40
C ASP A 49 8.83 13.42 8.55
N LEU A 50 9.05 12.13 8.27
CA LEU A 50 9.10 11.08 9.28
C LEU A 50 10.42 11.04 10.06
N GLN A 51 11.51 11.61 9.51
CA GLN A 51 12.84 11.52 10.12
C GLN A 51 12.92 12.09 11.55
N PRO A 52 12.37 13.28 11.87
CA PRO A 52 12.43 13.83 13.22
C PRO A 52 11.78 12.94 14.29
N PHE A 53 10.85 12.07 13.89
CA PHE A 53 10.16 11.14 14.78
C PHE A 53 10.84 9.76 14.87
N GLY A 54 11.90 9.53 14.08
CA GLY A 54 12.59 8.24 14.01
C GLY A 54 11.71 7.12 13.44
N VAL A 55 10.66 7.46 12.67
CA VAL A 55 9.78 6.49 12.02
C VAL A 55 10.45 6.02 10.74
N LYS A 56 10.63 4.70 10.62
CA LYS A 56 11.25 4.02 9.47
C LYS A 56 10.41 2.88 8.91
N THR A 57 9.27 2.59 9.53
CA THR A 57 8.32 1.57 9.08
C THR A 57 7.01 2.26 8.76
N VAL A 58 6.51 2.08 7.54
CA VAL A 58 5.29 2.74 7.06
C VAL A 58 4.36 1.71 6.46
N ARG A 59 3.08 1.76 6.84
CA ARG A 59 2.03 1.01 6.14
C ARG A 59 1.65 1.76 4.86
N GLU A 60 1.70 1.05 3.74
CA GLU A 60 1.29 1.51 2.42
C GLU A 60 0.27 0.56 1.80
N GLY A 61 -0.48 1.03 0.81
CA GLY A 61 -1.44 0.18 0.09
C GLY A 61 -1.23 0.15 -1.41
N ILE A 62 -1.43 -1.04 -1.98
CA ILE A 62 -1.14 -1.29 -3.39
C ILE A 62 -2.26 -0.81 -4.34
N ARG A 63 -3.48 -0.61 -3.82
CA ARG A 63 -4.70 -0.27 -4.60
C ARG A 63 -5.03 -1.29 -5.68
N TRP A 64 -5.54 -2.45 -5.26
CA TRP A 64 -5.83 -3.57 -6.17
C TRP A 64 -6.73 -3.17 -7.34
N ALA A 65 -7.73 -2.30 -7.15
CA ALA A 65 -8.61 -1.87 -8.24
C ALA A 65 -7.88 -1.10 -9.34
N HIS A 66 -6.70 -0.55 -9.06
CA HIS A 66 -5.86 0.15 -10.03
C HIS A 66 -4.82 -0.77 -10.68
N ILE A 67 -4.31 -1.77 -9.93
CA ILE A 67 -3.35 -2.74 -10.46
C ILE A 67 -4.01 -3.66 -11.48
N GLU A 68 -5.22 -4.17 -11.20
CA GLU A 68 -5.88 -5.18 -12.02
C GLU A 68 -7.15 -4.63 -12.68
N LYS A 69 -6.98 -3.72 -13.65
CA LYS A 69 -8.11 -3.18 -14.45
C LYS A 69 -8.74 -4.21 -15.39
N THR A 70 -7.96 -5.20 -15.80
CA THR A 70 -8.43 -6.34 -16.59
C THR A 70 -8.03 -7.62 -15.84
N PRO A 71 -8.92 -8.62 -15.70
CA PRO A 71 -8.62 -9.82 -14.94
C PRO A 71 -7.29 -10.47 -15.33
N TYR A 72 -6.41 -10.68 -14.35
CA TYR A 72 -5.07 -11.27 -14.48
C TYR A 72 -4.03 -10.46 -15.28
N HIS A 73 -4.33 -9.20 -15.59
CA HIS A 73 -3.38 -8.25 -16.15
C HIS A 73 -3.05 -7.20 -15.10
N TYR A 74 -1.79 -7.16 -14.69
CA TYR A 74 -1.33 -6.35 -13.57
C TYR A 74 -0.45 -5.19 -14.05
N ASP A 75 -0.81 -3.97 -13.67
CA ASP A 75 0.02 -2.78 -13.79
C ASP A 75 0.60 -2.42 -12.42
N TRP A 76 1.90 -2.67 -12.25
CA TRP A 76 2.63 -2.41 -11.01
C TRP A 76 3.32 -1.04 -10.99
N SER A 77 3.10 -0.18 -11.99
CA SER A 77 3.82 1.08 -12.15
C SER A 77 3.77 1.97 -10.91
N THR A 78 2.59 2.15 -10.30
CA THR A 78 2.48 2.98 -9.09
C THR A 78 3.18 2.34 -7.89
N VAL A 79 2.98 1.04 -7.67
CA VAL A 79 3.63 0.32 -6.56
C VAL A 79 5.15 0.41 -6.71
N LYS A 80 5.67 0.29 -7.94
CA LYS A 80 7.10 0.48 -8.22
C LYS A 80 7.56 1.89 -7.84
N THR A 81 6.84 2.94 -8.22
CA THR A 81 7.18 4.32 -7.85
C THR A 81 7.26 4.49 -6.33
N MET A 82 6.28 3.95 -5.59
CA MET A 82 6.26 4.00 -4.14
C MET A 82 7.41 3.18 -3.52
N LEU A 83 7.68 1.98 -4.04
CA LEU A 83 8.80 1.12 -3.62
C LEU A 83 10.15 1.83 -3.79
N ASP A 84 10.36 2.46 -4.94
CA ASP A 84 11.59 3.20 -5.23
C ASP A 84 11.76 4.38 -4.25
N ALA A 85 10.68 5.09 -3.91
CA ALA A 85 10.71 6.15 -2.91
C ALA A 85 11.05 5.61 -1.50
N GLY A 86 10.44 4.50 -1.09
CA GLY A 86 10.73 3.87 0.19
C GLY A 86 12.20 3.46 0.31
N GLN A 87 12.76 2.89 -0.75
CA GLN A 87 14.18 2.55 -0.81
C GLN A 87 15.10 3.77 -0.70
N ARG A 88 14.79 4.85 -1.43
CA ARG A 88 15.60 6.09 -1.40
C ARG A 88 15.66 6.72 -0.01
N HIS A 89 14.56 6.66 0.74
CA HIS A 89 14.46 7.26 2.08
C HIS A 89 14.75 6.30 3.23
N GLY A 90 15.04 5.03 2.95
CA GLY A 90 15.28 4.02 3.97
C GLY A 90 14.03 3.70 4.80
N ILE A 91 12.86 3.76 4.17
CA ILE A 91 11.57 3.37 4.75
C ILE A 91 11.29 1.91 4.41
N GLN A 92 11.06 1.11 5.44
CA GLN A 92 10.45 -0.21 5.30
C GLN A 92 8.94 -0.07 5.09
N GLN A 93 8.48 -0.40 3.89
CA GLN A 93 7.06 -0.41 3.58
C GLN A 93 6.43 -1.75 3.93
N VAL A 94 5.31 -1.70 4.66
CA VAL A 94 4.44 -2.83 4.95
C VAL A 94 3.18 -2.68 4.11
N TRP A 95 3.03 -3.59 3.14
CA TRP A 95 1.99 -3.48 2.12
C TRP A 95 0.68 -4.10 2.56
N ASP A 96 -0.39 -3.31 2.53
CA ASP A 96 -1.74 -3.84 2.45
C ASP A 96 -2.08 -4.18 0.99
N MET A 97 -2.62 -5.38 0.82
CA MET A 97 -2.93 -5.91 -0.50
C MET A 97 -4.35 -5.54 -0.96
N CYS A 98 -5.25 -5.27 -0.01
CA CYS A 98 -6.65 -4.96 -0.26
C CYS A 98 -7.20 -4.14 0.91
N HIS A 99 -7.28 -2.81 0.73
CA HIS A 99 -7.82 -1.89 1.72
C HIS A 99 -9.11 -1.25 1.20
N PHE A 100 -10.23 -1.96 1.38
CA PHE A 100 -11.58 -1.64 0.89
C PHE A 100 -11.77 -1.53 -0.63
N GLY A 101 -10.70 -1.40 -1.42
CA GLY A 101 -10.77 -1.45 -2.88
C GLY A 101 -10.33 -2.78 -3.49
N PHE A 102 -11.07 -3.14 -4.54
CA PHE A 102 -10.91 -4.30 -5.39
C PHE A 102 -11.46 -3.94 -6.80
N PRO A 103 -11.09 -4.71 -7.85
CA PRO A 103 -11.57 -4.51 -9.22
C PRO A 103 -13.09 -4.31 -9.33
N ASP A 104 -13.52 -3.46 -10.28
CA ASP A 104 -14.92 -3.04 -10.47
C ASP A 104 -15.88 -4.22 -10.74
N ASP A 105 -15.35 -5.34 -11.26
CA ASP A 105 -16.10 -6.56 -11.57
C ASP A 105 -16.28 -7.50 -10.37
N LEU A 106 -15.73 -7.15 -9.20
CA LEU A 106 -15.78 -7.97 -8.00
C LEU A 106 -16.68 -7.37 -6.91
N THR A 107 -17.14 -8.26 -6.03
CA THR A 107 -17.68 -7.94 -4.71
C THR A 107 -17.04 -8.90 -3.69
N PRO A 108 -17.05 -8.60 -2.38
CA PRO A 108 -16.46 -9.49 -1.38
C PRO A 108 -17.04 -10.91 -1.36
N LEU A 109 -18.28 -11.08 -1.86
CA LEU A 109 -18.96 -12.37 -1.96
C LEU A 109 -18.89 -12.98 -3.36
N HIS A 110 -18.22 -12.33 -4.32
CA HIS A 110 -18.09 -12.83 -5.67
C HIS A 110 -17.27 -14.14 -5.65
N PRO A 111 -17.69 -15.21 -6.35
CA PRO A 111 -17.03 -16.52 -6.28
C PRO A 111 -15.56 -16.49 -6.75
N MET A 112 -15.19 -15.49 -7.55
CA MET A 112 -13.81 -15.30 -8.01
C MET A 112 -12.95 -14.46 -7.07
N PHE A 113 -13.50 -13.83 -6.03
CA PHE A 113 -12.78 -12.86 -5.18
C PHE A 113 -11.50 -13.48 -4.60
N ALA A 114 -11.62 -14.60 -3.88
CA ALA A 114 -10.47 -15.26 -3.26
C ALA A 114 -9.43 -15.73 -4.29
N ARG A 115 -9.89 -16.22 -5.45
CA ARG A 115 -8.99 -16.70 -6.51
C ARG A 115 -8.24 -15.56 -7.18
N ARG A 116 -8.91 -14.44 -7.44
CA ARG A 116 -8.31 -13.23 -8.02
C ARG A 116 -7.36 -12.58 -7.02
N PHE A 117 -7.73 -12.50 -5.74
CA PHE A 117 -6.87 -11.99 -4.67
C PHE A 117 -5.59 -12.83 -4.51
N ALA A 118 -5.71 -14.15 -4.47
CA ALA A 118 -4.53 -15.02 -4.41
C ALA A 118 -3.65 -14.97 -5.67
N ALA A 119 -4.22 -14.62 -6.83
CA ALA A 119 -3.44 -14.38 -8.05
C ALA A 119 -2.67 -13.06 -7.97
N LEU A 120 -3.33 -11.98 -7.52
CA LEU A 120 -2.68 -10.70 -7.23
C LEU A 120 -1.51 -10.86 -6.26
N CYS A 121 -1.70 -11.57 -5.14
CA CYS A 121 -0.64 -11.75 -4.14
C CYS A 121 0.56 -12.59 -4.62
N ARG A 122 0.42 -13.32 -5.73
CA ARG A 122 1.52 -14.10 -6.34
C ARG A 122 2.26 -13.36 -7.44
N ALA A 123 1.57 -12.43 -8.11
CA ALA A 123 2.10 -11.66 -9.22
C ALA A 123 3.08 -10.58 -8.73
#